data_AF-A0A822E9R9-F1
#
_entry.id   AF-A0A822E9R9-F1
#
_cell.length_a   1.000
_cell.length_b   1.000
_cell.length_c   1.000
_cell.angle_alpha   90.00
_cell.angle_beta   90.00
_cell.angle_gamma   90.00
#
_symmetry.space_group_name_H-M   'P 1'
#
loop_
_entity.id
_entity.type
_entity.pdbx_description
1 polymer ?
#
loop_
_entity_poly.entity_id
_entity_poly.type
_entity_poly.pdbx_seq_one_letter_code
_entity_poly.pdbx_strand_id
1 'polypeptide(L)'
;DLHPNVTEAMLFDKFSNAGLILSIRVCREMITRRSLGYGYVNFQQPADAERALDTMNFDLLRGRPLRIMWSQRDPALRKSGVGNVFIKNLDKNIDNKSLYPCKKMCQKGT
;
A
#
# COMPACT_ATOMS: atom_id res chain seq x y z
N ASP A 1 2.92 -2.73 6.15
CA ASP A 1 4.02 -3.63 5.75
C ASP A 1 3.50 -5.03 5.46
N LEU A 2 3.99 -5.68 4.42
CA LEU A 2 3.61 -7.06 4.08
C LEU A 2 4.30 -8.07 4.99
N HIS A 3 3.61 -9.17 5.28
CA HIS A 3 4.21 -10.32 5.96
C HIS A 3 5.23 -11.02 5.03
N PRO A 4 6.39 -11.52 5.53
CA PRO A 4 7.44 -12.10 4.69
C PRO A 4 6.99 -13.25 3.76
N ASN A 5 5.97 -14.00 4.21
CA ASN A 5 5.39 -15.12 3.46
C ASN A 5 4.25 -14.72 2.51
N VAL A 6 3.97 -13.42 2.35
CA VAL A 6 3.01 -12.96 1.34
C VAL A 6 3.60 -13.20 -0.05
N THR A 7 2.81 -13.85 -0.90
CA THR A 7 3.16 -14.10 -2.30
C THR A 7 2.29 -13.25 -3.22
N GLU A 8 2.73 -13.18 -4.47
CA GLU A 8 2.03 -12.53 -5.56
C GLU A 8 0.61 -13.10 -5.75
N ALA A 9 0.44 -14.42 -5.60
CA ALA A 9 -0.86 -15.08 -5.66
C ALA A 9 -1.81 -14.60 -4.54
N MET A 10 -1.30 -14.48 -3.31
CA MET A 10 -2.12 -13.97 -2.19
C MET A 10 -2.57 -12.53 -2.40
N LEU A 11 -1.71 -11.70 -3.00
CA LEU A 11 -2.08 -10.34 -3.38
C LEU A 11 -3.09 -10.36 -4.52
N PHE A 12 -2.93 -11.23 -5.51
CA PHE A 12 -3.89 -11.38 -6.60
C PHE A 12 -5.29 -11.72 -6.09
N ASP A 13 -5.39 -12.75 -5.24
CA ASP A 13 -6.67 -13.17 -4.67
C ASP A 13 -7.31 -12.03 -3.86
N LYS A 14 -6.51 -11.29 -3.09
CA LYS A 14 -7.02 -10.16 -2.29
C LYS A 14 -7.50 -8.99 -3.16
N PHE A 15 -6.72 -8.60 -4.16
CA PHE A 15 -6.96 -7.41 -4.97
C PHE A 15 -7.87 -7.65 -6.18
N SER A 16 -8.08 -8.90 -6.59
CA SER A 16 -8.97 -9.24 -7.70
C SER A 16 -10.42 -8.80 -7.45
N ASN A 17 -10.84 -8.77 -6.17
CA ASN A 17 -12.15 -8.26 -5.78
C ASN A 17 -12.30 -6.74 -6.00
N ALA A 18 -11.18 -6.01 -6.10
CA ALA A 18 -11.19 -4.58 -6.40
C ALA A 18 -11.17 -4.28 -7.90
N GLY A 19 -10.89 -5.23 -8.79
CA GLY A 19 -10.88 -5.01 -10.23
C GLY A 19 -9.84 -5.84 -10.98
N LEU A 20 -9.73 -5.60 -12.29
CA LEU A 20 -8.82 -6.34 -13.16
C LEU A 20 -7.37 -5.91 -12.93
N ILE A 21 -6.51 -6.88 -12.62
CA ILE A 21 -5.10 -6.66 -12.31
C ILE A 21 -4.25 -6.87 -13.57
N LEU A 22 -3.44 -5.88 -13.93
CA LEU A 22 -2.45 -5.97 -15.02
C LEU A 22 -1.18 -6.69 -14.59
N SER A 23 -0.67 -6.40 -13.40
CA SER A 23 0.54 -7.04 -12.89
C SER A 23 0.70 -6.90 -11.38
N ILE A 24 1.37 -7.89 -10.79
CA ILE A 24 1.74 -7.91 -9.37
C ILE A 24 3.22 -8.25 -9.25
N ARG A 25 3.91 -7.58 -8.33
CA ARG A 25 5.30 -7.87 -8.00
C ARG A 25 5.55 -7.70 -6.52
N VAL A 26 5.97 -8.76 -5.83
CA VAL A 26 6.53 -8.64 -4.48
C VAL A 26 8.01 -8.30 -4.61
N CYS A 27 8.46 -7.24 -3.93
CA CYS A 27 9.87 -6.89 -3.92
C CYS A 27 10.62 -7.80 -2.96
N ARG A 28 11.63 -8.50 -3.48
CA ARG A 28 12.45 -9.46 -2.73
C ARG A 28 13.91 -9.07 -2.87
N GLU A 29 14.70 -9.34 -1.83
CA GLU A 29 16.15 -9.21 -1.87
C GLU A 29 16.73 -10.12 -2.95
N MET A 30 17.71 -9.62 -3.72
CA MET A 30 18.23 -10.31 -4.91
C MET A 30 18.91 -11.64 -4.58
N ILE A 31 19.63 -11.69 -3.45
CA ILE A 31 20.43 -12.85 -3.06
C ILE A 31 19.58 -13.85 -2.26
N THR A 32 19.00 -13.40 -1.14
CA THR A 32 18.28 -14.32 -0.23
C THR A 32 16.85 -14.64 -0.67
N ARG A 33 16.32 -13.92 -1.68
CA ARG A 33 14.91 -13.96 -2.12
C ARG A 33 13.90 -13.64 -1.01
N ARG A 34 14.36 -13.11 0.12
CA ARG A 34 13.51 -12.69 1.23
C ARG A 34 12.68 -11.49 0.83
N SER A 35 11.40 -11.50 1.19
CA SER A 35 10.51 -10.36 0.95
C SER A 35 11.03 -9.11 1.68
N LEU A 36 11.03 -7.98 0.98
CA LEU A 36 11.37 -6.66 1.53
C LEU A 36 10.19 -6.03 2.26
N GLY A 37 9.05 -6.72 2.37
CA GLY A 37 7.87 -6.24 3.09
C GLY A 37 6.99 -5.28 2.29
N TYR A 38 7.20 -5.16 0.97
CA TYR A 38 6.36 -4.36 0.08
C TYR A 38 6.26 -4.98 -1.31
N GLY A 39 5.27 -4.55 -2.07
CA GLY A 39 5.03 -4.98 -3.44
C GLY A 39 4.21 -3.96 -4.20
N TYR A 40 4.11 -4.16 -5.51
CA TYR A 40 3.35 -3.32 -6.43
C TYR A 40 2.21 -4.12 -7.04
N VAL A 41 1.04 -3.50 -7.12
CA VAL A 41 -0.14 -4.01 -7.82
C VAL A 41 -0.54 -2.93 -8.81
N ASN A 42 -0.58 -3.29 -10.09
CA ASN A 42 -1.05 -2.40 -11.16
C ASN A 42 -2.41 -2.90 -11.63
N PHE A 43 -3.42 -2.06 -11.54
CA PHE A 43 -4.75 -2.34 -12.08
C PHE A 43 -4.86 -1.87 -13.53
N GLN A 44 -5.81 -2.45 -14.25
CA GLN A 44 -6.11 -2.05 -15.63
C GLN A 44 -6.78 -0.68 -15.68
N GLN A 45 -7.68 -0.42 -14.72
CA GLN A 45 -8.35 0.87 -14.60
C GLN A 45 -7.86 1.61 -13.35
N PRO A 46 -7.60 2.93 -13.43
CA PRO A 46 -7.22 3.72 -12.26
C PRO A 46 -8.33 3.77 -11.20
N ALA A 47 -9.60 3.70 -11.62
CA ALA A 47 -10.75 3.64 -10.71
C ALA A 47 -10.73 2.38 -9.82
N ASP A 48 -10.26 1.24 -10.34
CA ASP A 48 -10.13 0.01 -9.56
C ASP A 48 -9.01 0.14 -8.51
N ALA A 49 -7.92 0.85 -8.84
CA ALA A 49 -6.84 1.13 -7.90
C ALA A 49 -7.28 2.08 -6.77
N GLU A 50 -8.09 3.09 -7.08
CA GLU A 50 -8.68 3.98 -6.08
C GLU A 50 -9.64 3.21 -5.15
N ARG A 51 -10.51 2.37 -5.73
CA ARG A 51 -11.38 1.48 -4.95
C ARG A 51 -10.58 0.56 -4.03
N ALA A 52 -9.50 -0.06 -4.51
CA ALA A 52 -8.63 -0.89 -3.67
C ALA A 52 -8.01 -0.10 -2.51
N LEU A 53 -7.59 1.15 -2.76
CA LEU A 53 -7.01 2.02 -1.73
C LEU A 53 -8.04 2.43 -0.68
N ASP A 54 -9.29 2.65 -1.06
CA ASP A 54 -10.34 3.05 -0.11
C ASP A 54 -10.89 1.86 0.69
N THR A 55 -11.03 0.70 0.05
CA THR A 55 -11.75 -0.45 0.63
C THR A 55 -10.85 -1.49 1.28
N MET A 56 -9.62 -1.66 0.81
CA MET A 56 -8.72 -2.73 1.26
C MET A 56 -7.54 -2.24 2.09
N ASN A 57 -7.44 -0.93 2.31
CA ASN A 57 -6.38 -0.37 3.12
C ASN A 57 -6.64 -0.69 4.60
N PHE A 58 -5.60 -1.17 5.28
CA PHE A 58 -5.63 -1.76 6.63
C PHE A 58 -6.33 -3.10 6.79
N ASP A 59 -6.79 -3.71 5.68
CA ASP A 59 -7.25 -5.09 5.75
C ASP A 59 -6.14 -6.02 6.20
N LEU A 60 -6.51 -7.01 7.00
CA LEU A 60 -5.58 -8.01 7.51
C LEU A 60 -5.22 -9.02 6.42
N LEU A 61 -3.93 -9.13 6.12
CA LEU A 61 -3.37 -10.20 5.30
C LEU A 61 -2.28 -10.92 6.11
N ARG A 62 -2.48 -12.22 6.38
CA ARG A 62 -1.58 -13.03 7.23
C ARG A 62 -1.32 -12.38 8.60
N GLY A 63 -2.37 -11.82 9.22
CA GLY A 63 -2.27 -11.20 10.55
C GLY A 63 -1.55 -9.85 10.57
N ARG A 64 -1.27 -9.24 9.42
CA ARG A 64 -0.73 -7.87 9.33
C ARG A 64 -1.65 -6.97 8.52
N PRO A 65 -1.92 -5.73 8.97
CA PRO A 65 -2.70 -4.77 8.20
C PRO A 65 -1.92 -4.34 6.96
N LEU A 66 -2.59 -4.36 5.81
CA LEU A 66 -2.07 -3.84 4.55
C LEU A 66 -1.96 -2.32 4.62
N ARG A 67 -0.88 -1.76 4.08
CA ARG A 67 -0.75 -0.31 3.91
C ARG A 67 -0.66 -0.04 2.42
N ILE A 68 -1.74 0.49 1.86
CA ILE A 68 -1.88 0.79 0.44
C ILE A 68 -1.67 2.29 0.24
N MET A 69 -0.83 2.65 -0.72
CA MET A 69 -0.54 4.03 -1.09
C MET A 69 -0.30 4.10 -2.59
N TRP A 70 -0.61 5.25 -3.20
CA TRP A 70 -0.26 5.50 -4.60
C TRP A 70 1.26 5.36 -4.81
N SER A 71 1.62 4.67 -5.89
CA SER A 71 3.01 4.46 -6.28
C SER A 71 3.65 5.79 -6.69
N GLN A 72 4.50 6.36 -5.82
CA GLN A 72 5.31 7.53 -6.15
C GLN A 72 6.70 7.11 -6.65
N ARG A 73 6.87 7.02 -7.98
CA ARG A 73 8.16 6.63 -8.56
C ARG A 73 9.20 7.74 -8.47
N ASP A 74 8.77 9.00 -8.54
CA ASP A 74 9.66 10.16 -8.51
C ASP A 74 10.46 10.23 -7.19
N PRO A 75 11.79 10.04 -7.23
CA PRO A 75 12.65 10.17 -6.06
C PRO A 75 12.69 11.60 -5.51
N ALA A 76 12.49 12.63 -6.35
CA ALA A 76 12.54 14.03 -5.94
C ALA A 76 11.37 14.38 -5.03
N LEU A 77 10.16 13.88 -5.33
CA LEU A 77 8.97 14.05 -4.48
C LEU A 77 9.03 13.19 -3.20
N ARG A 78 9.78 12.07 -3.21
CA ARG A 78 10.12 11.33 -1.99
C ARG A 78 11.14 12.06 -1.11
N LYS A 79 12.14 12.71 -1.71
CA LYS A 79 13.20 13.44 -1.01
C LYS A 79 12.76 14.82 -0.50
N SER A 80 11.83 15.48 -1.18
CA SER A 80 11.40 16.83 -0.82
C SER A 80 10.63 16.88 0.50
N GLY A 81 10.14 15.73 1.00
CA GLY A 81 9.38 15.67 2.26
C GLY A 81 8.01 16.37 2.20
N VAL A 82 7.67 17.01 1.08
CA VAL A 82 6.41 17.75 0.92
C VAL A 82 5.25 16.74 0.88
N GLY A 83 4.57 16.60 2.03
CA GLY A 83 3.44 15.68 2.20
C GLY A 83 3.81 14.26 2.64
N ASN A 84 5.08 13.99 3.01
CA ASN A 84 5.52 12.69 3.51
C ASN A 84 5.39 12.63 5.04
N VAL A 85 4.40 11.89 5.54
CA VAL A 85 4.34 11.51 6.95
C VAL A 85 5.01 10.15 7.12
N PHE A 86 6.24 10.17 7.63
CA PHE A 86 6.98 8.98 8.03
C PHE A 86 6.73 8.70 9.51
N ILE A 87 6.05 7.60 9.82
CA ILE A 87 5.99 7.08 11.19
C ILE A 87 6.71 5.73 11.21
N LYS A 88 7.83 5.69 11.93
CA LYS A 88 8.55 4.47 12.32
C LYS A 88 8.57 4.43 13.84
N ASN A 89 8.43 3.23 14.40
CA ASN A 89 8.42 2.95 15.84
C ASN A 89 7.17 3.42 16.61
N LEU A 90 5.98 3.24 16.03
CA LEU A 90 4.77 3.14 16.86
C LEU A 90 4.81 1.77 17.56
N ASP A 91 4.68 1.80 18.88
CA ASP A 91 4.60 0.61 19.73
C ASP A 91 3.53 -0.37 19.21
N LYS A 92 3.69 -1.67 19.50
CA LYS A 92 2.85 -2.78 19.00
C LYS A 92 1.37 -2.66 19.42
N ASN A 93 1.06 -1.69 20.28
CA ASN A 93 -0.27 -1.44 20.84
C ASN A 93 -0.98 -0.20 20.27
N ILE A 94 -0.41 0.46 19.25
CA ILE A 94 -1.12 1.59 18.61
C ILE A 94 -1.93 1.07 17.43
N ASP A 95 -3.21 0.84 17.71
CA ASP A 95 -4.20 0.50 16.70
C ASP A 95 -4.27 1.60 15.65
N ASN A 96 -3.94 1.21 14.42
CA ASN A 96 -3.81 2.09 13.26
C ASN A 96 -5.16 2.71 12.81
N LYS A 97 -6.23 2.47 13.57
CA LYS A 97 -7.56 3.07 13.39
C LYS A 97 -7.62 4.54 13.83
N SER A 98 -6.66 5.00 14.65
CA SER A 98 -6.65 6.36 15.21
C SER A 98 -5.88 7.40 14.39
N LEU A 99 -5.25 7.00 13.27
CA LEU A 99 -4.46 7.91 12.41
C LEU A 99 -5.20 8.41 11.16
N TYR A 100 -6.49 8.09 11.04
CA TYR A 100 -7.37 8.60 9.98
C TYR A 100 -8.36 9.59 10.59
N PRO A 101 -7.98 10.88 10.69
CA PRO A 101 -8.54 11.83 9.73
C PRO A 101 -7.66 13.08 9.48
N CYS A 102 -7.15 13.31 8.26
CA CYS A 102 -6.96 14.66 7.69
C CYS A 102 -6.35 14.61 6.27
N LYS A 103 -7.06 14.07 5.26
CA LYS A 103 -6.76 14.33 3.83
C LYS A 103 -8.00 14.32 2.94
N LYS A 104 -9.10 14.91 3.41
CA LYS A 104 -10.17 15.41 2.52
C LYS A 104 -10.31 16.92 2.70
N MET A 105 -9.34 17.67 2.20
CA MET A 105 -9.48 19.08 1.83
C MET A 105 -8.35 19.39 0.84
N CYS A 106 -8.67 20.17 -0.20
CA CYS A 106 -7.85 20.49 -1.39
C CYS A 106 -7.89 19.49 -2.55
N GLN A 107 -9.08 19.35 -3.17
CA GLN A 107 -9.22 19.34 -4.64
C GLN A 107 -10.68 19.60 -5.04
N LYS A 108 -11.24 20.70 -4.52
CA LYS A 108 -12.34 21.45 -5.17
C LYS A 108 -12.07 22.92 -4.86
N GLY A 109 -11.56 23.62 -5.86
CA GLY A 109 -11.22 25.03 -5.74
C GLY A 109 -10.72 25.52 -7.08
N THR A 110 -11.68 26.10 -7.84
CA THR A 110 -11.56 26.91 -9.07
C THR A 110 -10.96 26.27 -10.31
#